data_AF-A0A2D6PWW6-F1
#
_entry.id   AF-A0A2D6PWW6-F1
#
_cell.length_a   1.000
_cell.length_b   1.000
_cell.length_c   1.000
_cell.angle_alpha   90.00
_cell.angle_beta   90.00
_cell.angle_gamma   90.00
#
_symmetry.space_group_name_H-M   'P 1'
#
loop_
_entity.id
_entity.type
_entity.pdbx_description
1 polymer ?
#
loop_
_entity_poly.entity_id
_entity_poly.type
_entity_poly.pdbx_seq_one_letter_code
_entity_poly.pdbx_strand_id
1 'polypeptide(L)'
;TFLVQHWLGVDGMPRRYADYLPQDGFTWMNQVSTGGAMLLGLSMVPFFWNVWITARNAPKVTVDDPWGYGGSLEWATSCPPPRHNFTSLPRIRSERPAFDVNHPELLEYAGHGHAEPQLTGGAAK
;
A
#
# COMPACT_ATOMS: atom_id res chain seq x y z
N THR A 1 17.47 -8.99 -12.09
CA THR A 1 16.95 -10.36 -11.96
C THR A 1 16.12 -10.77 -13.17
N PHE A 2 14.89 -10.24 -13.36
CA PHE A 2 13.93 -10.82 -14.30
C PHE A 2 13.99 -10.35 -15.76
N LEU A 3 14.56 -9.18 -16.05
CA LEU A 3 14.60 -8.69 -17.44
C LEU A 3 15.37 -9.65 -18.37
N VAL A 4 16.53 -10.13 -17.92
CA VAL A 4 17.39 -11.06 -18.68
C VAL A 4 16.72 -12.43 -18.88
N GLN A 5 15.80 -12.82 -18.00
CA GLN A 5 15.07 -14.09 -18.11
C GLN A 5 14.10 -14.12 -19.30
N HIS A 6 13.68 -12.96 -19.82
CA HIS A 6 12.88 -12.90 -21.05
C HIS A 6 13.71 -13.35 -22.26
N TRP A 7 14.93 -12.84 -22.36
CA TRP A 7 15.87 -13.19 -23.43
C TRP A 7 16.33 -14.64 -23.32
N LEU A 8 16.70 -15.07 -22.12
CA LEU A 8 17.09 -16.46 -21.86
C LEU A 8 15.97 -17.47 -22.17
N GLY A 9 14.71 -17.09 -21.97
CA GLY A 9 13.56 -17.91 -22.38
C GLY A 9 13.38 -18.00 -23.90
N VAL A 10 13.65 -16.91 -24.64
CA VAL A 10 13.63 -16.90 -26.11
C VAL A 10 14.79 -17.72 -26.68
N ASP A 11 15.97 -17.66 -26.04
CA ASP A 11 17.15 -18.44 -26.41
C ASP A 11 17.02 -19.95 -26.11
N GLY A 12 15.89 -20.36 -25.53
CA GLY A 12 15.49 -21.77 -25.49
C GLY A 12 15.74 -22.47 -24.16
N MET A 13 16.02 -21.75 -23.06
CA MET A 13 16.09 -22.35 -21.72
C MET A 13 14.67 -22.49 -21.12
N PRO A 14 14.09 -23.70 -21.06
CA PRO A 14 12.74 -23.88 -20.51
C PRO A 14 12.77 -23.82 -18.99
N ARG A 15 11.61 -23.57 -18.37
CA ARG A 15 11.50 -23.50 -16.90
C ARG A 15 11.79 -24.84 -16.23
N ARG A 16 12.21 -24.79 -14.96
CA ARG A 16 12.39 -25.93 -14.03
C ARG A 16 13.55 -26.89 -14.35
N TYR A 17 14.53 -26.45 -15.15
CA TYR A 17 15.80 -27.16 -15.29
C TYR A 17 16.71 -26.91 -14.08
N ALA A 18 17.34 -27.96 -13.57
CA ALA A 18 18.27 -27.88 -12.45
C ALA A 18 19.71 -27.61 -12.92
N ASP A 19 20.09 -28.09 -14.11
CA ASP A 19 21.37 -27.87 -14.75
C ASP A 19 21.22 -27.51 -16.24
N TYR A 20 22.32 -27.09 -16.85
CA TYR A 20 22.45 -26.78 -18.28
C TYR A 20 23.90 -27.02 -18.70
N LEU A 21 24.15 -27.26 -20.00
CA LEU A 21 25.50 -27.47 -20.49
C LEU A 21 26.21 -26.12 -20.71
N PRO A 22 27.53 -26.02 -20.46
CA PRO A 22 28.29 -24.80 -20.74
C PRO A 22 28.25 -24.36 -22.21
N GLN A 23 27.97 -25.31 -23.11
CA GLN A 23 27.87 -25.13 -24.56
C GLN A 23 26.59 -24.37 -24.96
N ASP A 24 25.57 -24.34 -24.10
CA ASP A 24 24.26 -23.76 -24.38
C ASP A 24 24.26 -22.22 -24.30
N GLY A 25 25.33 -21.59 -23.79
CA GLY A 25 25.45 -20.13 -23.73
C GLY A 25 24.65 -19.43 -22.63
N PHE A 26 23.90 -20.16 -21.79
CA PHE A 26 23.04 -19.58 -20.74
C PHE A 26 23.78 -19.04 -19.51
N THR A 27 25.07 -19.35 -19.36
CA THR A 27 25.88 -19.04 -18.17
C THR A 27 25.87 -17.56 -17.82
N TRP A 28 26.16 -16.68 -18.78
CA TRP A 28 26.24 -15.24 -18.55
C TRP A 28 24.90 -14.66 -18.07
N MET A 29 23.81 -15.05 -18.73
CA MET A 29 22.47 -14.56 -18.41
C MET A 29 22.00 -15.02 -17.03
N ASN A 30 22.33 -16.26 -16.66
CA ASN A 30 22.07 -16.79 -15.32
C ASN A 30 22.92 -16.11 -14.24
N GLN A 31 24.18 -15.75 -14.52
CA GLN A 31 25.02 -14.98 -13.59
C GLN A 31 24.45 -13.59 -13.32
N VAL A 32 24.05 -12.86 -14.37
CA VAL A 32 23.42 -11.53 -14.22
C VAL A 32 22.12 -11.63 -13.43
N SER A 33 21.30 -12.66 -13.71
CA SER A 33 20.08 -12.93 -12.95
C SER A 33 20.38 -13.17 -11.47
N THR A 34 21.41 -13.96 -11.17
CA THR A 34 21.85 -14.29 -9.80
C THR A 34 22.32 -13.06 -9.04
N GLY A 35 23.15 -12.21 -9.67
CA GLY A 35 23.58 -10.94 -9.07
C GLY A 35 22.39 -10.04 -8.74
N GLY A 36 21.40 -9.96 -9.64
CA GLY A 36 20.15 -9.25 -9.37
C GLY A 36 19.32 -9.90 -8.24
N ALA A 37 19.29 -11.22 -8.16
CA ALA A 37 18.54 -11.93 -7.11
C ALA A 37 19.16 -11.70 -5.73
N MET A 38 20.50 -11.68 -5.65
CA MET A 38 21.21 -11.30 -4.43
C MET A 38 20.93 -9.85 -4.04
N LEU A 39 20.95 -8.92 -5.00
CA LEU A 39 20.60 -7.51 -4.75
C LEU A 39 19.16 -7.37 -4.24
N LEU A 40 18.21 -8.10 -4.84
CA LEU A 40 16.83 -8.14 -4.38
C LEU A 40 16.75 -8.66 -2.93
N GLY A 41 17.46 -9.75 -2.61
CA GLY A 41 17.54 -10.26 -1.23
C GLY A 41 18.12 -9.23 -0.26
N LEU A 42 19.21 -8.56 -0.64
CA LEU A 42 19.85 -7.50 0.16
C LEU A 42 18.93 -6.29 0.35
N SER A 43 18.04 -5.98 -0.60
CA SER A 43 17.06 -4.89 -0.47
C SER A 43 16.08 -5.08 0.69
N MET A 44 15.94 -6.31 1.20
CA MET A 44 15.12 -6.60 2.38
C MET A 44 15.76 -6.10 3.69
N VAL A 45 17.08 -5.93 3.74
CA VAL A 45 17.80 -5.42 4.93
C VAL A 45 17.35 -3.99 5.30
N PRO A 46 17.40 -2.98 4.41
CA PRO A 46 16.91 -1.65 4.74
C PRO A 46 15.40 -1.63 5.03
N PHE A 47 14.62 -2.52 4.42
CA PHE A 47 13.19 -2.65 4.73
C PHE A 47 12.95 -3.07 6.19
N PHE A 48 13.57 -4.16 6.65
CA PHE A 48 13.44 -4.59 8.05
C PHE A 48 14.02 -3.58 9.03
N TRP A 49 15.14 -2.97 8.66
CA TRP A 49 15.73 -1.90 9.45
C TRP A 49 14.77 -0.72 9.64
N ASN A 50 14.12 -0.27 8.56
CA ASN A 50 13.13 0.80 8.60
C ASN A 50 11.95 0.43 9.51
N VAL A 51 11.36 -0.76 9.32
CA VAL A 51 10.25 -1.25 10.15
C VAL A 51 10.63 -1.29 11.63
N TRP A 52 11.83 -1.78 11.96
CA TRP A 52 12.31 -1.88 13.34
C TRP A 52 12.47 -0.50 14.00
N ILE A 53 13.09 0.46 13.30
CA ILE A 53 13.24 1.83 13.80
C ILE A 53 11.86 2.47 13.99
N THR A 54 10.98 2.40 12.99
CA THR A 54 9.68 3.06 13.05
C THR A 54 8.79 2.45 14.14
N ALA A 55 8.84 1.14 14.35
CA ALA A 55 8.05 0.47 15.39
C ALA A 55 8.47 0.89 16.82
N ARG A 56 9.73 1.28 17.03
CA ARG A 56 10.26 1.64 18.34
C ARG A 56 10.29 3.14 18.61
N ASN A 57 10.61 3.93 17.58
CA ASN A 57 11.03 5.33 17.76
C ASN A 57 10.14 6.34 17.03
N ALA A 58 9.22 5.91 16.14
CA ALA A 58 8.41 6.86 15.39
C ALA A 58 7.40 7.60 16.29
N PRO A 59 7.15 8.90 16.06
CA PRO A 59 6.08 9.60 16.72
C PRO A 59 4.73 8.97 16.36
N LYS A 60 3.82 8.91 17.33
CA LYS A 60 2.46 8.43 17.07
C LYS A 60 1.74 9.41 16.17
N VAL A 61 1.08 8.89 15.15
CA VAL A 61 0.15 9.65 14.32
C VAL A 61 -1.06 10.00 15.18
N THR A 62 -1.47 11.27 15.19
CA THR A 62 -2.64 11.76 15.96
C THR A 62 -3.81 12.17 15.05
N VAL A 63 -3.73 11.83 13.77
CA VAL A 63 -4.71 12.15 12.73
C VAL A 63 -5.30 10.84 12.22
N ASP A 64 -6.58 10.85 11.88
CA ASP A 64 -7.30 9.66 11.38
C ASP A 64 -6.78 9.24 9.98
N ASP A 65 -6.48 10.22 9.12
CA ASP A 65 -5.86 10.00 7.80
C ASP A 65 -4.44 10.62 7.72
N PRO A 66 -3.37 9.81 7.88
CA PRO A 66 -1.99 10.29 7.72
C PRO A 66 -1.57 10.56 6.26
N TRP A 67 -2.33 10.09 5.27
CA TRP A 67 -2.01 10.24 3.84
C TRP A 67 -2.85 11.31 3.14
N GLY A 68 -3.85 11.84 3.84
CA GLY A 68 -4.66 13.01 3.48
C GLY A 68 -5.84 12.74 2.57
N TYR A 69 -5.75 11.76 1.66
CA TYR A 69 -6.79 11.48 0.66
C TYR A 69 -7.28 10.02 0.68
N GLY A 70 -7.27 9.39 1.85
CA GLY A 70 -7.78 8.05 2.10
C GLY A 70 -9.24 7.92 1.66
N GLY A 71 -9.54 6.94 0.80
CA GLY A 71 -10.88 6.75 0.25
C GLY A 71 -11.72 5.74 1.05
N SER A 72 -11.13 4.59 1.35
CA SER A 72 -11.74 3.49 2.07
C SER A 72 -12.11 3.86 3.51
N LEU A 73 -13.05 3.12 4.10
CA LEU A 73 -13.56 3.34 5.46
C LEU A 73 -12.47 3.25 6.55
N GLU A 74 -11.34 2.58 6.26
CA GLU A 74 -10.21 2.45 7.18
C GLU A 74 -9.55 3.79 7.54
N TRP A 75 -9.72 4.81 6.69
CA TRP A 75 -9.19 6.17 6.91
C TRP A 75 -10.18 7.10 7.62
N ALA A 76 -11.34 6.57 8.04
CA ALA A 76 -12.32 7.28 8.86
C ALA A 76 -12.25 6.89 10.35
N THR A 77 -11.27 6.06 10.75
CA THR A 77 -11.03 5.70 12.14
C THR A 77 -9.70 6.25 12.64
N SER A 78 -9.54 6.35 13.96
CA SER A 78 -8.29 6.78 14.60
C SER A 78 -7.11 5.87 14.27
N CYS A 79 -5.91 6.45 14.30
CA CYS A 79 -4.64 5.74 14.20
C CYS A 79 -3.92 5.74 15.58
N PRO A 80 -3.84 4.63 16.32
CA PRO A 80 -4.31 3.27 16.01
C PRO A 80 -5.84 3.09 16.16
N PRO A 81 -6.44 2.11 15.47
CA PRO A 81 -7.87 1.84 15.58
C PRO A 81 -8.27 1.37 16.99
N PRO A 82 -9.50 1.70 17.45
CA PRO A 82 -10.02 1.18 18.70
C PRO A 82 -10.28 -0.33 18.60
N ARG A 83 -10.43 -1.00 19.76
CA ARG A 83 -10.64 -2.47 19.82
C ARG A 83 -11.82 -2.96 18.97
N HIS A 84 -12.84 -2.14 18.78
CA HIS A 84 -14.03 -2.46 17.99
C HIS A 84 -14.08 -1.71 16.65
N ASN A 85 -12.90 -1.39 16.09
CA ASN A 85 -12.65 -0.75 14.80
C ASN A 85 -13.17 0.68 14.61
N PHE A 86 -14.38 1.03 15.07
CA PHE A 86 -14.97 2.34 14.85
C PHE A 86 -15.58 2.92 16.12
N THR A 87 -15.35 4.21 16.35
CA THR A 87 -16.09 5.00 17.35
C THR A 87 -17.41 5.51 16.78
N SER A 88 -17.41 5.93 15.51
CA SER A 88 -18.57 6.36 14.76
C SER A 88 -18.40 6.01 13.29
N LEU A 89 -19.49 5.58 12.63
CA LEU A 89 -19.48 5.25 11.20
C LEU A 89 -19.94 6.45 10.37
N PRO A 90 -19.16 6.87 9.36
CA PRO A 90 -19.60 7.90 8.42
C PRO A 90 -20.70 7.35 7.51
N ARG A 91 -21.55 8.24 6.99
CA ARG A 91 -22.62 7.86 6.06
C ARG A 91 -22.01 7.49 4.71
N ILE A 92 -22.22 6.25 4.28
CA ILE A 92 -21.73 5.75 2.99
C ILE A 92 -22.64 6.26 1.87
N ARG A 93 -22.07 7.08 0.97
CA ARG A 93 -22.77 7.64 -0.21
C ARG A 93 -22.05 7.38 -1.53
N SER A 94 -20.75 7.08 -1.47
CA SER A 94 -19.90 6.75 -2.62
C SER A 94 -19.02 5.54 -2.29
N GLU A 95 -18.18 5.15 -3.25
CA GLU A 95 -17.11 4.18 -3.08
C GLU A 95 -15.95 4.68 -2.20
N ARG A 96 -15.91 5.98 -1.85
CA ARG A 96 -14.85 6.61 -1.04
C ARG A 96 -15.40 7.34 0.19
N PRO A 97 -16.04 6.63 1.14
CA PRO A 97 -16.74 7.26 2.27
C PRO A 97 -15.84 8.08 3.21
N ALA A 98 -14.54 7.76 3.35
CA ALA A 98 -13.63 8.56 4.19
C ALA A 98 -13.23 9.88 3.52
N PHE A 99 -13.05 9.84 2.19
CA PHE A 99 -12.72 11.02 1.40
C PHE A 99 -13.87 12.03 1.40
N ASP A 100 -15.10 11.55 1.23
CA ASP A 100 -16.31 12.39 1.23
C ASP A 100 -16.47 13.19 2.52
N VAL A 101 -16.07 12.62 3.66
CA VAL A 101 -16.13 13.27 4.97
C VAL A 101 -15.00 14.27 5.15
N ASN A 102 -13.80 13.92 4.69
CA ASN A 102 -12.61 14.76 4.84
C ASN A 102 -12.58 15.93 3.83
N HIS A 103 -13.26 15.78 2.69
CA HIS A 103 -13.30 16.75 1.59
C HIS A 103 -14.72 17.06 1.10
N PRO A 104 -15.59 17.63 1.96
CA PRO A 104 -16.95 17.97 1.58
C PRO A 104 -17.01 18.99 0.44
N GLU A 105 -16.00 19.85 0.29
CA GLU A 105 -15.86 20.83 -0.79
C GLU A 105 -15.75 20.18 -2.17
N LEU A 106 -15.26 18.94 -2.25
CA LEU A 106 -15.09 18.23 -3.52
C LEU A 106 -16.36 17.46 -3.93
N LEU A 107 -17.29 17.23 -2.99
CA LEU A 107 -18.56 16.58 -3.27
C LEU A 107 -19.50 17.44 -4.11
N GLU A 108 -19.44 18.76 -3.94
CA GLU A 108 -20.24 19.72 -4.70
C GLU A 108 -19.88 19.68 -6.19
N TYR A 109 -18.59 19.52 -6.51
CA TYR A 109 -18.10 19.36 -7.87
C TYR A 109 -18.46 17.99 -8.49
N ALA A 110 -18.62 16.96 -7.66
CA ALA A 110 -18.98 15.61 -8.09
C ALA A 110 -20.48 15.45 -8.44
N GLY A 111 -21.29 16.51 -8.33
CA GLY A 111 -22.71 16.48 -8.65
C GLY A 111 -23.59 15.80 -7.59
N HIS A 112 -23.05 15.50 -6.41
CA HIS A 112 -23.80 14.97 -5.29
C HIS A 112 -24.41 16.14 -4.48
N GLY A 113 -25.69 16.42 -4.74
CA GLY A 113 -26.44 17.53 -4.14
C GLY A 113 -26.35 17.60 -2.60
N HIS A 114 -26.29 18.84 -2.12
CA HIS A 114 -26.17 19.30 -0.74
C HIS A 114 -26.65 18.31 0.34
N ALA A 115 -25.74 17.95 1.25
CA ALA A 115 -26.11 17.41 2.55
C ALA A 115 -26.29 18.58 3.53
N GLU A 116 -27.49 18.68 4.11
CA GLU A 116 -27.79 19.61 5.20
C GLU A 116 -26.75 19.54 6.35
N PRO A 117 -26.41 20.67 6.99
CA PRO A 117 -25.54 20.68 8.15
C PRO A 117 -26.25 19.97 9.31
N GLN A 118 -25.55 19.02 9.95
CA GLN A 118 -26.12 18.26 11.05
C GLN A 118 -26.26 19.16 12.29
N LEU A 119 -27.49 19.28 12.76
CA LEU A 119 -27.86 19.82 14.06
C LEU A 119 -26.99 19.18 15.14
N THR A 120 -26.17 20.00 15.80
CA THR A 120 -25.55 19.69 17.09
C THR A 120 -26.67 19.29 18.05
N GLY A 121 -26.74 17.99 18.34
CA GLY A 121 -27.61 17.43 19.36
C GLY A 121 -27.35 18.13 20.69
N GLY A 122 -28.34 18.90 21.13
CA GLY A 122 -28.27 19.73 22.30
C GLY A 122 -27.99 18.95 23.58
N ALA A 123 -27.39 19.69 24.51
CA ALA A 123 -27.33 19.37 25.92
C ALA A 123 -28.63 18.75 26.43
N ALA A 124 -28.52 17.55 26.99
CA ALA A 124 -29.48 17.03 27.94
C ALA A 124 -28.85 17.15 29.35
N LYS A 125 -29.64 17.76 30.23
CA LYS A 125 -29.41 17.99 31.66
C LYS A 125 -28.84 16.80 32.42
#